data_AF-A0A1V5YN01-F1
#
_entry.id   AF-A0A1V5YN01-F1
#
_cell.length_a   1.000
_cell.length_b   1.000
_cell.length_c   1.000
_cell.angle_alpha   90.00
_cell.angle_beta   90.00
_cell.angle_gamma   90.00
#
_symmetry.space_group_name_H-M   'P 1'
#
loop_
_entity.id
_entity.type
_entity.pdbx_description
1 polymer ?
#
loop_
_entity_poly.entity_id
_entity_poly.type
_entity_poly.pdbx_seq_one_letter_code
_entity_poly.pdbx_strand_id
1 'polypeptide(L)'
;MPKCLKRMLKIVAGILVFLLVFFYFYIVFPLWGMPFNTKRHVNPPLTPAWALEPWIWEDDVLTADFMLEMINGYLEHDFPVGAYLVDSPWATINNNFTFDETRYPNPREFFKSIQDRGIRVAFWMTCNVNSQSDSTIIKDSRSFYEEAKNKGYLVGDGHQVKWWQGLGGLIDYTNPAAMAWWQAAHA
;
A
#
# COMPACT_ATOMS: atom_id res chain seq x y z
N MET A 1 24.06 65.26 1.85
CA MET A 1 22.76 64.70 1.39
C MET A 1 21.61 65.38 2.12
N PRO A 2 20.67 66.04 1.44
CA PRO A 2 19.64 66.86 2.07
C PRO A 2 18.69 66.04 2.96
N LYS A 3 18.29 66.57 4.13
CA LYS A 3 17.38 65.91 5.10
C LYS A 3 16.09 65.41 4.45
N CYS A 4 15.56 66.15 3.48
CA CYS A 4 14.34 65.80 2.74
C CYS A 4 14.54 64.52 1.90
N LEU A 5 15.65 64.41 1.18
CA LEU A 5 15.99 63.22 0.38
C LEU A 5 16.17 61.98 1.25
N LYS A 6 16.82 62.11 2.42
CA LYS A 6 16.95 61.01 3.39
C LYS A 6 15.58 60.53 3.91
N ARG A 7 14.64 61.43 4.16
CA ARG A 7 13.29 61.08 4.64
C ARG A 7 12.48 60.38 3.55
N MET A 8 12.56 60.87 2.31
CA MET A 8 11.88 60.26 1.16
C MET A 8 12.38 58.83 0.90
N LEU A 9 13.71 58.63 0.91
CA LEU A 9 14.30 57.30 0.77
C LEU A 9 13.84 56.32 1.85
N LYS A 10 13.69 56.77 3.11
CA LYS A 10 13.16 55.93 4.20
C LYS A 10 11.71 55.50 3.95
N ILE A 11 10.87 56.40 3.43
CA ILE A 11 9.45 56.10 3.13
C ILE A 11 9.37 55.09 1.99
N VAL A 12 10.11 55.32 0.90
CA VAL A 12 10.15 54.40 -0.25
C VAL A 12 10.66 53.02 0.19
N ALA A 13 11.70 52.96 1.00
CA ALA A 13 12.20 51.70 1.55
C ALA A 13 11.14 50.99 2.42
N GLY A 14 10.41 51.73 3.26
CA GLY A 14 9.32 51.16 4.06
C GLY A 14 8.19 50.57 3.22
N ILE A 15 7.76 51.27 2.16
CA ILE A 15 6.74 50.79 1.23
C ILE A 15 7.22 49.52 0.51
N LEU A 16 8.47 49.50 0.04
CA LEU A 16 9.05 48.33 -0.63
C LEU A 16 9.09 47.10 0.30
N VAL A 17 9.50 47.28 1.56
CA VAL A 17 9.51 46.18 2.54
C VAL A 17 8.09 45.67 2.80
N PHE A 18 7.12 46.57 2.97
CA PHE A 18 5.72 46.18 3.16
C PHE A 18 5.20 45.38 1.96
N LEU A 19 5.46 45.85 0.73
CA LEU A 19 5.05 45.16 -0.49
C LEU A 19 5.73 43.79 -0.64
N LEU A 20 7.01 43.66 -0.27
CA LEU A 20 7.72 42.38 -0.30
C LEU A 20 7.17 41.38 0.73
N VAL A 21 6.89 41.84 1.95
CA VAL A 21 6.28 41.00 3.00
C VAL A 21 4.86 40.60 2.59
N PHE A 22 4.08 41.54 2.06
CA PHE A 22 2.74 41.27 1.56
C PHE A 22 2.79 40.27 0.39
N PHE A 23 3.63 40.51 -0.62
CA PHE A 23 3.81 39.58 -1.74
C PHE A 23 4.27 38.20 -1.25
N TYR A 24 5.17 38.14 -0.28
CA TYR A 24 5.59 36.88 0.29
C TYR A 24 4.44 36.12 0.95
N PHE A 25 3.70 36.74 1.88
CA PHE A 25 2.65 36.04 2.62
C PHE A 25 1.37 35.79 1.83
N TYR A 26 1.07 36.59 0.81
CA TYR A 26 -0.15 36.47 0.02
C TYR A 26 0.03 35.78 -1.34
N ILE A 27 1.27 35.69 -1.85
CA ILE A 27 1.56 35.05 -3.13
C ILE A 27 2.57 33.90 -2.95
N VAL A 28 3.77 34.20 -2.47
CA VAL A 28 4.88 33.21 -2.42
C VAL A 28 4.59 32.06 -1.46
N PHE A 29 4.17 32.36 -0.24
CA PHE A 29 3.90 31.38 0.80
C PHE A 29 2.72 30.46 0.45
N PRO A 30 1.53 30.96 0.07
CA PRO A 30 0.38 30.09 -0.23
C PRO A 30 0.53 29.31 -1.56
N LEU A 31 1.16 29.89 -2.59
CA LEU A 31 1.28 29.22 -3.89
C LEU A 31 2.51 28.33 -4.00
N TRP A 32 3.64 28.74 -3.41
CA TRP A 32 4.89 28.01 -3.50
C TRP A 32 5.28 27.32 -2.21
N GLY A 33 4.71 27.64 -1.05
CA GLY A 33 5.01 26.95 0.21
C GLY A 33 6.44 27.14 0.70
N MET A 34 7.21 28.09 0.15
CA MET A 34 8.59 28.35 0.59
C MET A 34 8.61 28.81 2.06
N PRO A 35 9.58 28.37 2.88
CA PRO A 35 10.70 27.48 2.54
C PRO A 35 10.40 25.98 2.70
N PHE A 36 9.16 25.59 2.99
CA PHE A 36 8.74 24.21 3.28
C PHE A 36 8.49 23.36 2.03
N ASN A 37 8.63 23.93 0.83
CA ASN A 37 8.40 23.26 -0.44
C ASN A 37 9.61 22.49 -0.98
N THR A 38 10.67 22.37 -0.18
CA THR A 38 11.79 21.51 -0.51
C THR A 38 11.32 20.07 -0.59
N LYS A 39 11.62 19.39 -1.71
CA LYS A 39 11.29 17.97 -1.87
C LYS A 39 12.03 17.16 -0.81
N ARG A 40 11.32 16.64 0.18
CA ARG A 40 11.89 15.73 1.20
C ARG A 40 12.21 14.34 0.66
N HIS A 41 11.56 13.95 -0.44
CA HIS A 41 11.68 12.63 -1.04
C HIS A 41 11.85 12.74 -2.56
N VAL A 42 12.20 11.61 -3.17
CA VAL A 42 12.19 11.45 -4.62
C VAL A 42 10.79 11.68 -5.20
N ASN A 43 10.69 11.92 -6.50
CA ASN A 43 9.39 11.97 -7.16
C ASN A 43 8.64 10.65 -6.92
N PRO A 44 7.32 10.68 -6.72
CA PRO A 44 6.52 9.46 -6.71
C PRO A 44 6.80 8.62 -7.96
N PRO A 45 6.82 7.28 -7.84
CA PRO A 45 6.96 6.42 -9.01
C PRO A 45 5.79 6.63 -9.97
N LEU A 46 6.01 6.32 -11.25
CA LEU A 46 4.94 6.33 -12.25
C LEU A 46 3.93 5.22 -11.91
N THR A 47 2.76 5.63 -11.43
CA THR A 47 1.65 4.72 -11.15
C THR A 47 1.02 4.25 -12.46
N PRO A 48 0.82 2.93 -12.65
CA PRO A 48 0.14 2.44 -13.84
C PRO A 48 -1.31 2.93 -13.88
N ALA A 49 -1.81 3.28 -15.07
CA ALA A 49 -3.12 3.93 -15.22
C ALA A 49 -4.28 3.14 -14.59
N TRP A 50 -4.25 1.81 -14.71
CA TRP A 50 -5.28 0.92 -14.14
C TRP A 50 -5.44 1.06 -12.63
N ALA A 51 -4.38 1.45 -11.89
CA ALA A 51 -4.47 1.59 -10.44
C ALA A 51 -5.33 2.80 -10.02
N LEU A 52 -5.66 3.69 -10.95
CA LEU A 52 -6.57 4.83 -10.76
C LEU A 52 -8.00 4.54 -11.22
N GLU A 53 -8.24 3.36 -11.83
CA GLU A 53 -9.59 2.89 -12.14
C GLU A 53 -10.30 2.43 -10.85
N PRO A 54 -11.63 2.22 -10.84
CA PRO A 54 -12.36 1.79 -9.65
C PRO A 54 -11.95 0.39 -9.16
N TRP A 55 -11.77 0.26 -7.84
CA TRP A 55 -11.47 -1.00 -7.17
C TRP A 55 -12.70 -1.52 -6.43
N ILE A 56 -12.96 -2.81 -6.56
CA ILE A 56 -13.93 -3.53 -5.72
C ILE A 56 -13.17 -4.28 -4.64
N TRP A 57 -13.75 -4.31 -3.43
CA TRP A 57 -13.21 -5.00 -2.27
C TRP A 57 -14.37 -5.46 -1.38
N GLU A 58 -14.20 -6.63 -0.76
CA GLU A 58 -15.13 -7.25 0.20
C GLU A 58 -14.34 -8.10 1.22
N ASP A 59 -14.86 -8.21 2.44
CA ASP A 59 -14.27 -8.90 3.61
C ASP A 59 -15.13 -10.11 4.05
N ASP A 60 -16.46 -10.07 3.85
CA ASP A 60 -17.38 -11.05 4.45
C ASP A 60 -17.38 -12.42 3.74
N VAL A 61 -17.48 -12.44 2.40
CA VAL A 61 -17.61 -13.68 1.60
C VAL A 61 -16.47 -13.79 0.59
N LEU A 62 -15.46 -14.57 0.97
CA LEU A 62 -14.18 -14.65 0.26
C LEU A 62 -14.07 -15.96 -0.54
N THR A 63 -14.82 -16.04 -1.64
CA THR A 63 -14.84 -17.17 -2.58
C THR A 63 -14.86 -16.71 -4.04
N ALA A 64 -14.44 -17.59 -4.95
CA ALA A 64 -14.47 -17.37 -6.39
C ALA A 64 -15.88 -17.03 -6.92
N ASP A 65 -16.90 -17.76 -6.45
CA ASP A 65 -18.28 -17.57 -6.91
C ASP A 65 -18.82 -16.19 -6.51
N PHE A 66 -18.58 -15.76 -5.26
CA PHE A 66 -19.03 -14.45 -4.79
C PHE A 66 -18.28 -13.30 -5.48
N MET A 67 -16.96 -13.47 -5.70
CA MET A 67 -16.19 -12.52 -6.49
C MET A 67 -16.76 -12.37 -7.91
N LEU A 68 -17.16 -13.46 -8.57
CA LEU A 68 -17.81 -13.41 -9.88
C LEU A 68 -19.17 -12.74 -9.82
N GLU A 69 -19.99 -13.06 -8.80
CA GLU A 69 -21.28 -12.42 -8.58
C GLU A 69 -21.14 -10.90 -8.48
N MET A 70 -20.21 -10.41 -7.64
CA MET A 70 -19.94 -8.97 -7.52
C MET A 70 -19.51 -8.35 -8.84
N ILE A 71 -18.49 -8.92 -9.49
CA ILE A 71 -17.97 -8.36 -10.75
C ILE A 71 -19.06 -8.34 -11.82
N ASN A 72 -19.82 -9.42 -11.97
CA ASN A 72 -20.89 -9.50 -12.96
C ASN A 72 -22.00 -8.50 -12.64
N GLY A 73 -22.43 -8.39 -11.38
CA GLY A 73 -23.45 -7.44 -10.95
C GLY A 73 -23.06 -5.98 -11.25
N TYR A 74 -21.80 -5.60 -10.98
CA TYR A 74 -21.32 -4.25 -11.33
C TYR A 74 -21.40 -4.00 -12.84
N LEU A 75 -20.91 -4.94 -13.64
CA LEU A 75 -20.89 -4.79 -15.09
C LEU A 75 -22.29 -4.83 -15.74
N GLU A 76 -23.20 -5.64 -15.20
CA GLU A 76 -24.61 -5.70 -15.61
C GLU A 76 -25.35 -4.38 -15.34
N HIS A 77 -24.89 -3.60 -14.36
CA HIS A 77 -25.44 -2.30 -13.99
C HIS A 77 -24.61 -1.10 -14.51
N ASP A 78 -23.74 -1.32 -15.50
CA ASP A 78 -22.88 -0.29 -16.11
C ASP A 78 -21.94 0.44 -15.12
N PHE A 79 -21.58 -0.21 -14.01
CA PHE A 79 -20.55 0.27 -13.10
C PHE A 79 -19.16 -0.24 -13.54
N PRO A 80 -18.20 0.67 -13.79
CA PRO A 80 -16.86 0.27 -14.22
C PRO A 80 -16.10 -0.46 -13.11
N VAL A 81 -15.37 -1.51 -13.49
CA VAL A 81 -14.50 -2.31 -12.62
C VAL A 81 -13.11 -2.36 -13.23
N GLY A 82 -12.14 -1.70 -12.60
CA GLY A 82 -10.75 -1.72 -13.05
C GLY A 82 -9.90 -2.75 -12.31
N ALA A 83 -10.16 -2.93 -11.02
CA ALA A 83 -9.46 -3.92 -10.20
C ALA A 83 -10.37 -4.55 -9.13
N TYR A 84 -9.99 -5.74 -8.69
CA TYR A 84 -10.57 -6.42 -7.54
C TYR A 84 -9.48 -6.72 -6.51
N LEU A 85 -9.70 -6.33 -5.26
CA LEU A 85 -8.85 -6.66 -4.12
C LEU A 85 -9.38 -7.92 -3.42
N VAL A 86 -8.61 -9.00 -3.49
CA VAL A 86 -8.90 -10.25 -2.79
C VAL A 86 -8.36 -10.18 -1.37
N ASP A 87 -9.26 -10.13 -0.39
CA ASP A 87 -8.89 -10.08 1.03
C ASP A 87 -8.49 -11.47 1.60
N SER A 88 -7.89 -11.48 2.78
CA SER A 88 -7.56 -12.67 3.55
C SER A 88 -8.81 -13.28 4.20
N PRO A 89 -8.97 -14.62 4.16
CA PRO A 89 -7.99 -15.58 3.70
C PRO A 89 -8.19 -15.99 2.23
N TRP A 90 -7.14 -15.85 1.42
CA TRP A 90 -7.05 -16.46 0.08
C TRP A 90 -5.96 -17.53 -0.01
N ALA A 91 -5.05 -17.57 0.97
CA ALA A 91 -3.97 -18.53 1.07
C ALA A 91 -4.27 -19.61 2.14
N THR A 92 -3.60 -20.75 2.03
CA THR A 92 -3.73 -21.90 2.95
C THR A 92 -3.21 -21.60 4.35
N ILE A 93 -2.19 -20.74 4.45
CA ILE A 93 -1.67 -20.12 5.67
C ILE A 93 -1.47 -18.64 5.36
N ASN A 94 -1.63 -17.75 6.34
CA ASN A 94 -1.42 -16.32 6.15
C ASN A 94 -0.04 -16.05 5.53
N ASN A 95 -0.06 -15.41 4.36
CA ASN A 95 1.12 -14.98 3.61
C ASN A 95 2.12 -16.11 3.26
N ASN A 96 1.67 -17.36 3.10
CA ASN A 96 2.50 -18.43 2.54
C ASN A 96 2.41 -18.54 1.00
N PHE A 97 1.61 -17.66 0.37
CA PHE A 97 1.39 -17.56 -1.08
C PHE A 97 0.92 -18.86 -1.76
N THR A 98 0.42 -19.81 -0.99
CA THR A 98 -0.16 -21.05 -1.50
C THR A 98 -1.68 -20.91 -1.45
N PHE A 99 -2.33 -20.84 -2.61
CA PHE A 99 -3.78 -20.62 -2.71
C PHE A 99 -4.62 -21.68 -2.00
N ASP A 100 -5.67 -21.22 -1.31
CA ASP A 100 -6.73 -22.10 -0.82
C ASP A 100 -7.69 -22.42 -1.98
N GLU A 101 -7.46 -23.57 -2.63
CA GLU A 101 -8.28 -24.02 -3.76
C GLU A 101 -9.72 -24.37 -3.38
N THR A 102 -10.05 -24.47 -2.08
CA THR A 102 -11.45 -24.63 -1.64
C THR A 102 -12.25 -23.34 -1.81
N ARG A 103 -11.57 -22.19 -1.75
CA ARG A 103 -12.15 -20.85 -1.97
C ARG A 103 -12.01 -20.39 -3.41
N TYR A 104 -10.87 -20.70 -4.03
CA TYR A 104 -10.55 -20.30 -5.40
C TYR A 104 -10.09 -21.53 -6.22
N PRO A 105 -11.02 -22.36 -6.71
CA PRO A 105 -10.68 -23.56 -7.49
C PRO A 105 -9.91 -23.20 -8.77
N ASN A 106 -8.89 -24.00 -9.12
CA ASN A 106 -8.02 -23.74 -10.28
C ASN A 106 -7.57 -22.27 -10.34
N PRO A 107 -6.91 -21.74 -9.30
CA PRO A 107 -6.75 -20.29 -9.09
C PRO A 107 -6.06 -19.61 -10.27
N ARG A 108 -5.11 -20.29 -10.93
CA ARG A 108 -4.45 -19.81 -12.15
C ARG A 108 -5.46 -19.50 -13.25
N GLU A 109 -6.36 -20.43 -13.57
CA GLU A 109 -7.36 -20.25 -14.62
C GLU A 109 -8.43 -19.25 -14.20
N PHE A 110 -8.87 -19.33 -12.95
CA PHE A 110 -9.86 -18.42 -12.39
C PHE A 110 -9.41 -16.95 -12.49
N PHE A 111 -8.26 -16.60 -11.90
CA PHE A 111 -7.77 -15.22 -11.94
C PHE A 111 -7.36 -14.77 -13.34
N LYS A 112 -6.91 -15.69 -14.20
CA LYS A 112 -6.69 -15.39 -15.63
C LYS A 112 -7.99 -14.98 -16.31
N SER A 113 -9.10 -15.67 -16.04
CA SER A 113 -10.41 -15.34 -16.62
C SER A 113 -10.88 -13.93 -16.23
N ILE A 114 -10.56 -13.47 -15.02
CA ILE A 114 -10.82 -12.09 -14.56
C ILE A 114 -9.93 -11.10 -15.32
N GLN A 115 -8.64 -11.40 -15.45
CA GLN A 115 -7.70 -10.56 -16.19
C GLN A 115 -8.02 -10.44 -17.69
N ASP A 116 -8.52 -11.52 -18.29
CA ASP A 116 -8.96 -11.55 -19.69
C ASP A 116 -10.16 -10.62 -19.94
N ARG A 117 -10.91 -10.25 -18.90
CA ARG A 117 -11.98 -9.25 -18.92
C ARG A 117 -11.47 -7.81 -18.76
N GLY A 118 -10.16 -7.62 -18.70
CA GLY A 118 -9.51 -6.31 -18.47
C GLY A 118 -9.35 -5.94 -16.99
N ILE A 119 -9.86 -6.74 -16.06
CA ILE A 119 -9.87 -6.43 -14.63
C ILE A 119 -8.58 -6.90 -13.97
N ARG A 120 -7.90 -6.01 -13.23
CA ARG A 120 -6.70 -6.36 -12.45
C ARG A 120 -7.09 -7.03 -11.13
N VAL A 121 -6.22 -7.90 -10.64
CA VAL A 121 -6.43 -8.57 -9.36
C VAL A 121 -5.25 -8.24 -8.44
N ALA A 122 -5.58 -7.77 -7.24
CA ALA A 122 -4.62 -7.53 -6.17
C ALA A 122 -4.95 -8.45 -4.99
N PHE A 123 -3.94 -8.94 -4.29
CA PHE A 123 -4.11 -9.79 -3.12
C PHE A 123 -3.66 -9.05 -1.88
N TRP A 124 -4.51 -9.06 -0.85
CA TRP A 124 -4.15 -8.53 0.45
C TRP A 124 -3.07 -9.41 1.09
N MET A 125 -2.04 -8.79 1.65
CA MET A 125 -0.96 -9.49 2.34
C MET A 125 -0.34 -8.61 3.42
N THR A 126 0.39 -9.22 4.36
CA THR A 126 1.12 -8.51 5.42
C THR A 126 2.54 -9.06 5.57
N CYS A 127 3.35 -8.41 6.40
CA CYS A 127 4.70 -8.86 6.75
C CYS A 127 4.74 -9.92 7.87
N ASN A 128 3.60 -10.49 8.25
CA ASN A 128 3.54 -11.50 9.32
C ASN A 128 3.76 -12.91 8.77
N VAL A 129 4.64 -13.65 9.44
CA VAL A 129 4.84 -15.09 9.26
C VAL A 129 4.26 -15.78 10.48
N ASN A 130 3.10 -16.42 10.31
CA ASN A 130 2.34 -16.99 11.42
C ASN A 130 2.87 -18.34 11.86
N SER A 131 2.91 -18.55 13.18
CA SER A 131 2.99 -19.88 13.79
C SER A 131 1.59 -20.45 14.08
N GLN A 132 0.60 -19.58 14.26
CA GLN A 132 -0.82 -19.92 14.36
C GLN A 132 -1.62 -18.91 13.54
N SER A 133 -2.50 -19.40 12.67
CA SER A 133 -3.37 -18.59 11.82
C SER A 133 -4.82 -18.81 12.20
N ASP A 134 -5.58 -17.73 12.41
CA ASP A 134 -6.93 -17.81 12.97
C ASP A 134 -7.99 -18.04 11.88
N SER A 135 -7.79 -17.53 10.65
CA SER A 135 -8.84 -17.49 9.60
C SER A 135 -8.60 -18.46 8.44
N THR A 136 -7.37 -18.93 8.22
CA THR A 136 -7.02 -19.81 7.08
C THR A 136 -7.41 -21.27 7.30
N ILE A 137 -7.40 -22.07 6.23
CA ILE A 137 -7.73 -23.51 6.30
C ILE A 137 -6.73 -24.29 7.16
N ILE A 138 -5.44 -23.93 7.13
CA ILE A 138 -4.42 -24.48 8.03
C ILE A 138 -4.22 -23.51 9.21
N LYS A 139 -4.59 -23.96 10.42
CA LYS A 139 -4.46 -23.16 11.66
C LYS A 139 -3.05 -23.27 12.25
N ASP A 140 -2.51 -24.48 12.37
CA ASP A 140 -1.14 -24.68 12.84
C ASP A 140 -0.15 -24.42 11.71
N SER A 141 0.55 -23.29 11.81
CA SER A 141 1.50 -22.79 10.81
C SER A 141 2.93 -22.76 11.33
N ARG A 142 3.20 -23.50 12.41
CA ARG A 142 4.49 -23.49 13.10
C ARG A 142 5.67 -23.85 12.18
N SER A 143 5.50 -24.80 11.27
CA SER A 143 6.57 -25.18 10.33
C SER A 143 7.03 -24.01 9.46
N PHE A 144 6.09 -23.23 8.93
CA PHE A 144 6.37 -22.04 8.11
C PHE A 144 7.09 -20.96 8.92
N TYR A 145 6.61 -20.71 10.14
CA TYR A 145 7.27 -19.80 11.08
C TYR A 145 8.70 -20.22 11.45
N GLU A 146 8.91 -21.49 11.81
CA GLU A 146 10.22 -22.00 12.21
C GLU A 146 11.21 -21.98 11.04
N GLU A 147 10.77 -22.18 9.80
CA GLU A 147 11.64 -22.02 8.63
C GLU A 147 12.22 -20.59 8.56
N ALA A 148 11.36 -19.58 8.66
CA ALA A 148 11.78 -18.18 8.61
C ALA A 148 12.63 -17.79 9.83
N LYS A 149 12.24 -18.25 11.03
CA LYS A 149 12.97 -18.01 12.27
C LYS A 149 14.37 -18.60 12.23
N ASN A 150 14.51 -19.88 11.85
CA ASN A 150 15.80 -20.58 11.83
C ASN A 150 16.79 -19.99 10.82
N LYS A 151 16.27 -19.31 9.79
CA LYS A 151 17.09 -18.56 8.82
C LYS A 151 17.44 -17.14 9.29
N GLY A 152 16.96 -16.71 10.46
CA GLY A 152 17.17 -15.36 10.98
C GLY A 152 16.42 -14.28 10.18
N TYR A 153 15.28 -14.62 9.58
CA TYR A 153 14.52 -13.70 8.70
C TYR A 153 13.45 -12.89 9.44
N LEU A 154 13.26 -13.14 10.73
CA LEU A 154 12.23 -12.49 11.55
C LEU A 154 12.86 -11.52 12.55
N VAL A 155 12.19 -10.39 12.78
CA VAL A 155 12.61 -9.36 13.74
C VAL A 155 12.69 -9.94 15.16
N GLY A 156 13.70 -9.49 15.92
CA GLY A 156 13.84 -9.82 17.33
C GLY A 156 14.04 -11.31 17.60
N ASP A 157 14.78 -12.01 16.72
CA ASP A 157 15.05 -13.45 16.82
C ASP A 157 13.76 -14.31 16.78
N GLY A 158 12.79 -13.87 15.97
CA GLY A 158 11.45 -14.47 15.95
C GLY A 158 10.63 -14.10 17.19
N HIS A 159 10.65 -12.84 17.60
CA HIS A 159 9.69 -12.40 18.60
C HIS A 159 8.28 -12.48 18.00
N GLN A 160 7.38 -13.21 18.66
CA GLN A 160 6.01 -13.39 18.19
C GLN A 160 5.07 -12.37 18.82
N VAL A 161 4.18 -11.81 18.00
CA VAL A 161 3.16 -10.85 18.40
C VAL A 161 1.80 -11.38 17.98
N LYS A 162 0.80 -11.28 18.88
CA LYS A 162 -0.59 -11.56 18.53
C LYS A 162 -1.12 -10.40 17.67
N TRP A 163 -1.74 -10.71 16.56
CA TRP A 163 -2.34 -9.74 15.63
C TRP A 163 -3.70 -10.24 15.16
N TRP A 164 -4.37 -9.46 14.30
CA TRP A 164 -5.77 -9.69 13.92
C TRP A 164 -6.04 -11.02 13.21
N GLN A 165 -5.01 -11.70 12.67
CA GLN A 165 -5.15 -12.99 11.97
C GLN A 165 -4.36 -14.13 12.59
N GLY A 166 -3.82 -13.97 13.79
CA GLY A 166 -3.08 -15.05 14.44
C GLY A 166 -1.96 -14.61 15.38
N LEU A 167 -0.97 -15.48 15.51
CA LEU A 167 0.26 -15.29 16.27
C LEU A 167 1.44 -15.56 15.34
N GLY A 168 2.37 -14.60 15.21
CA GLY A 168 3.46 -14.70 14.26
C GLY A 168 4.58 -13.71 14.51
N GLY A 169 5.68 -13.85 13.76
CA GLY A 169 6.79 -12.91 13.73
C GLY A 169 6.72 -12.00 12.50
N LEU A 170 7.32 -10.83 12.60
CA LEU A 170 7.43 -9.87 11.49
C LEU A 170 8.71 -10.12 10.70
N ILE A 171 8.64 -10.05 9.38
CA ILE A 171 9.82 -10.14 8.51
C ILE A 171 10.77 -8.97 8.79
N ASP A 172 12.06 -9.27 8.90
CA ASP A 172 13.11 -8.26 8.99
C ASP A 172 13.47 -7.69 7.61
N TYR A 173 12.82 -6.60 7.23
CA TYR A 173 13.10 -5.90 5.97
C TYR A 173 14.47 -5.21 5.91
N THR A 174 15.23 -5.18 7.00
CA THR A 174 16.62 -4.70 6.99
C THR A 174 17.60 -5.80 6.58
N ASN A 175 17.18 -7.07 6.60
CA ASN A 175 17.96 -8.23 6.18
C ASN A 175 17.74 -8.51 4.68
N PRO A 176 18.76 -8.32 3.81
CA PRO A 176 18.62 -8.53 2.37
C PRO A 176 18.27 -9.99 2.01
N ALA A 177 18.70 -10.97 2.81
CA ALA A 177 18.38 -12.37 2.59
C ALA A 177 16.90 -12.67 2.92
N ALA A 178 16.36 -12.04 3.97
CA ALA A 178 14.94 -12.12 4.29
C ALA A 178 14.08 -11.48 3.20
N MET A 179 14.49 -10.33 2.68
CA MET A 179 13.83 -9.66 1.54
C MET A 179 13.85 -10.53 0.28
N ALA A 180 14.98 -11.16 -0.05
CA ALA A 180 15.09 -12.05 -1.20
C ALA A 180 14.21 -13.29 -1.05
N TRP A 181 14.19 -13.91 0.14
CA TRP A 181 13.30 -15.02 0.45
C TRP A 181 11.83 -14.61 0.32
N TRP A 182 11.47 -13.43 0.84
CA TRP A 182 10.12 -12.92 0.74
C TRP A 182 9.71 -12.70 -0.71
N GLN A 183 10.51 -11.97 -1.50
CA GLN A 183 10.24 -11.72 -2.91
C GLN A 183 10.13 -13.01 -3.74
N ALA A 184 10.99 -13.99 -3.48
CA ALA A 184 10.95 -15.28 -4.17
C ALA A 184 9.66 -16.06 -3.89
N ALA A 185 9.02 -15.85 -2.73
CA ALA A 185 7.73 -16.46 -2.42
C ALA A 185 6.56 -15.87 -3.24
N HIS A 186 6.74 -14.70 -3.87
CA HIS A 186 5.71 -14.04 -4.71
C HIS A 186 5.88 -14.29 -6.21
N ALA A 187 7.00 -14.90 -6.63
CA ALA A 187 7.38 -15.07 -8.04
C ALA A 187 6.72 -16.30 -8.67
#